data_AF-A0A372UJB0-F1
#
_entry.id   AF-A0A372UJB0-F1
#
_cell.length_a   1.000
_cell.length_b   1.000
_cell.length_c   1.000
_cell.angle_alpha   90.00
_cell.angle_beta   90.00
_cell.angle_gamma   90.00
#
_symmetry.space_group_name_H-M   'P 1'
#
loop_
_entity.id
_entity.type
_entity.pdbx_description
1 polymer ?
#
loop_
_entity_poly.entity_id
_entity_poly.type
_entity_poly.pdbx_seq_one_letter_code
_entity_poly.pdbx_strand_id
1 'polypeptide(L)' 'MAVLKELRDEKILLSLREVSELLGISYEKARFFTYEKNMQVRIGRRILIHRKKLEKWINDQVK' A
#
# COMPACT_ATOMS: atom_id res chain seq x y z
N MET A 1 15.49 -15.01 7.86
CA MET A 1 14.16 -14.38 8.06
C MET A 1 14.23 -12.87 8.31
N ALA A 2 15.18 -12.36 9.13
CA ALA A 2 15.30 -10.92 9.43
C ALA A 2 15.52 -10.02 8.19
N VAL A 3 16.43 -10.40 7.29
CA VAL A 3 16.78 -9.61 6.08
C VAL A 3 15.57 -9.34 5.16
N LEU A 4 14.65 -10.30 5.02
CA LEU A 4 13.45 -10.16 4.18
C LEU A 4 12.38 -9.25 4.81
N LYS A 5 12.46 -8.99 6.12
CA LYS A 5 11.56 -8.08 6.84
C LYS A 5 12.08 -6.65 6.73
N GLU A 6 13.38 -6.45 6.91
CA GLU A 6 14.05 -5.15 6.76
C GLU A 6 13.90 -4.58 5.34
N LEU A 7 14.16 -5.39 4.31
CA LEU A 7 13.91 -5.00 2.91
C LEU A 7 12.44 -4.68 2.62
N ARG A 8 11.52 -5.27 3.40
CA ARG A 8 10.09 -4.99 3.28
C ARG A 8 9.77 -3.61 3.83
N ASP A 9 10.44 -3.16 4.90
CA ASP A 9 10.25 -1.84 5.50
C ASP A 9 10.87 -0.70 4.69
N GLU A 10 11.82 -1.00 3.80
CA GLU A 10 12.44 -0.01 2.90
C GLU A 10 11.66 0.28 1.62
N LYS A 11 10.64 -0.51 1.27
CA LYS A 11 9.91 -0.33 0.00
C LYS A 11 9.15 0.99 -0.03
N ILE A 12 9.49 1.86 -0.98
CA ILE A 12 8.77 3.11 -1.26
C ILE A 12 7.36 2.84 -1.84
N LEU A 13 7.26 1.77 -2.63
CA LEU A 13 6.04 1.36 -3.33
C LEU A 13 5.62 -0.04 -2.90
N LEU A 14 4.32 -0.21 -2.63
CA LEU A 14 3.70 -1.49 -2.30
C LEU A 14 2.85 -1.98 -3.47
N SER A 15 2.77 -3.29 -3.65
CA SER A 15 1.78 -3.90 -4.54
C SER A 15 0.38 -3.85 -3.92
N LEU A 16 -0.65 -3.95 -4.76
CA LEU A 16 -2.04 -4.07 -4.28
C LEU A 16 -2.26 -5.27 -3.35
N ARG A 17 -1.52 -6.36 -3.59
CA ARG A 17 -1.58 -7.55 -2.73
C ARG A 17 -1.00 -7.27 -1.34
N GLU A 18 0.15 -6.62 -1.26
CA GLU A 18 0.74 -6.21 0.03
C GLU A 18 -0.21 -5.28 0.80
N VAL A 19 -0.88 -4.34 0.12
CA VAL A 19 -1.85 -3.44 0.77
C VAL A 19 -3.10 -4.19 1.24
N SER A 20 -3.61 -5.12 0.43
CA SER A 20 -4.76 -5.96 0.77
C SER A 20 -4.47 -6.81 2.01
N GLU A 21 -3.31 -7.45 2.07
CA GLU A 21 -2.85 -8.23 3.23
C GLU A 21 -2.64 -7.34 4.46
N LEU A 22 -2.05 -6.15 4.28
CA LEU A 22 -1.78 -5.21 5.38
C LEU A 22 -3.05 -4.65 6.03
N LEU A 23 -4.09 -4.37 5.25
CA LEU A 23 -5.35 -3.81 5.75
C LEU A 23 -6.40 -4.86 6.07
N GLY A 24 -6.17 -6.14 5.73
CA GLY A 24 -7.16 -7.20 5.90
C GLY A 24 -8.42 -7.02 5.03
N ILE A 25 -8.29 -6.41 3.85
CA ILE A 25 -9.40 -6.16 2.91
C ILE A 25 -9.18 -6.90 1.60
N SER A 26 -10.25 -7.12 0.82
CA SER A 26 -10.14 -7.76 -0.50
C SER A 26 -9.27 -6.93 -1.46
N TYR A 27 -8.64 -7.59 -2.42
CA TYR A 27 -7.81 -6.94 -3.44
C TYR A 27 -8.58 -5.85 -4.21
N GLU A 28 -9.85 -6.09 -4.54
CA GLU A 28 -10.71 -5.12 -5.23
C GLU A 28 -10.97 -3.88 -4.35
N LYS A 29 -11.26 -4.07 -3.06
CA LYS A 29 -11.42 -2.96 -2.11
C LYS A 29 -10.12 -2.18 -1.95
N ALA A 30 -8.98 -2.87 -1.85
CA ALA A 30 -7.65 -2.25 -1.83
C ALA A 30 -7.42 -1.39 -3.08
N ARG A 31 -7.76 -1.91 -4.26
CA ARG A 31 -7.64 -1.18 -5.53
C ARG A 31 -8.55 0.03 -5.61
N PHE A 32 -9.80 -0.11 -5.22
CA PHE A 32 -10.76 0.99 -5.29
C PHE A 32 -10.38 2.11 -4.32
N PHE A 33 -10.14 1.81 -3.04
CA PHE A 33 -9.86 2.87 -2.06
C PHE A 33 -8.53 3.59 -2.34
N THR A 34 -7.48 2.86 -2.74
CA THR A 34 -6.16 3.49 -3.01
C THR A 34 -6.22 4.41 -4.21
N TYR A 35 -7.13 4.14 -5.15
CA TYR A 35 -7.45 5.05 -6.24
C TYR A 35 -8.16 6.29 -5.72
N GLU A 36 -9.25 6.14 -4.96
CA GLU A 36 -10.01 7.26 -4.40
C GLU A 36 -9.17 8.19 -3.52
N LYS A 37 -8.25 7.63 -2.73
CA LYS A 37 -7.34 8.38 -1.85
C LYS A 37 -6.09 8.90 -2.55
N ASN A 38 -6.00 8.79 -3.88
CA ASN A 38 -4.88 9.28 -4.68
C ASN A 38 -3.50 8.77 -4.18
N MET A 39 -3.44 7.48 -3.86
CA MET A 39 -2.24 6.78 -3.39
C MET A 39 -1.57 5.94 -4.49
N GLN A 40 -2.26 5.70 -5.59
CA GLN A 40 -1.78 4.86 -6.67
C GLN A 40 -0.70 5.55 -7.51
N VAL A 41 0.30 4.75 -7.89
CA VAL A 41 1.36 5.10 -8.84
C VAL A 41 1.30 4.07 -9.96
N ARG A 42 1.15 4.55 -11.19
CA ARG A 42 1.11 3.69 -12.37
C ARG A 42 2.48 3.67 -13.04
N ILE A 43 3.11 2.50 -13.09
CA ILE A 43 4.38 2.28 -13.80
C ILE A 43 4.12 1.26 -14.91
N GLY A 44 3.95 1.76 -16.13
CA GLY A 44 3.49 0.98 -17.27
C GLY A 44 2.09 0.37 -17.01
N ARG A 45 2.02 -0.98 -17.03
CA ARG A 45 0.78 -1.73 -16.77
C ARG A 45 0.55 -2.08 -15.29
N ARG A 46 1.50 -1.76 -14.40
CA ARG A 46 1.42 -2.09 -12.97
C ARG A 46 0.84 -0.93 -12.19
N ILE A 47 -0.03 -1.26 -11.23
CA ILE A 47 -0.52 -0.33 -10.21
C ILE A 47 0.23 -0.65 -8.92
N LEU A 48 0.93 0.36 -8.40
CA LEU A 48 1.64 0.32 -7.13
C LEU A 48 1.07 1.41 -6.20
N ILE A 49 1.39 1.33 -4.92
CA ILE A 49 0.83 2.20 -3.88
C ILE A 49 1.96 2.90 -3.17
N HIS A 50 1.85 4.22 -3.08
CA HIS A 50 2.83 5.03 -2.38
C HIS A 50 2.74 4.78 -0.86
N ARG A 51 3.74 4.09 -0.29
CA ARG A 51 3.74 3.64 1.10
C ARG A 51 3.50 4.77 2.10
N LYS A 52 4.26 5.87 2.01
CA LYS A 52 4.12 7.00 2.95
C LYS A 52 2.71 7.63 2.94
N LYS A 53 2.01 7.64 1.81
CA LYS A 53 0.63 8.16 1.74
C LYS A 53 -0.34 7.22 2.45
N LEU A 54 -0.14 5.90 2.27
CA LEU A 54 -0.91 4.89 2.96
C LEU A 54 -0.70 4.95 4.48
N GLU A 55 0.55 5.00 4.95
CA GLU A 55 0.90 5.12 6.36
C GLU A 55 0.31 6.39 6.99
N LYS A 56 0.44 7.53 6.30
CA LYS A 56 -0.18 8.78 6.74
C LYS A 56 -1.69 8.62 6.91
N TRP A 57 -2.37 8.03 5.93
CA TRP A 57 -3.81 7.81 6.00
C TRP A 57 -4.22 6.89 7.16
N ILE A 58 -3.48 5.79 7.39
CA ILE A 58 -3.72 4.88 8.53
C ILE A 58 -3.60 5.65 9.85
N ASN A 59 -2.54 6.44 10.02
CA ASN A 59 -2.34 7.25 11.22
C ASN A 59 -3.46 8.28 11.42
N ASP A 60 -3.99 8.84 10.33
CA ASP A 60 -5.12 9.76 10.39
C ASP A 60 -6.46 9.05 10.72
N GLN A 61 -6.57 7.71 10.71
CA GLN A 61 -7.77 6.97 11.16
C GLN A 61 -7.81 6.73 12.67
N VAL A 62 -6.68 6.82 13.36
CA VAL A 62 -6.55 6.53 14.80
C VAL A 62 -6.43 7.82 15.64
N LYS A 63 -6.44 8.98 14.99
CA LYS A 63 -6.60 10.29 15.64
C LYS A 63 -8.06 10.54 15.98
#